data_AF-A0A1Q9ALN1-F1
#
_entry.id   AF-A0A1Q9ALN1-F1
#
_cell.length_a   1.000
_cell.length_b   1.000
_cell.length_c   1.000
_cell.angle_alpha   90.00
_cell.angle_beta   90.00
_cell.angle_gamma   90.00
#
_symmetry.space_group_name_H-M   'P 1'
#
loop_
_entity.id
_entity.type
_entity.pdbx_description
1 polymer ?
#
loop_
_entity_poly.entity_id
_entity_poly.type
_entity_poly.pdbx_seq_one_letter_code
_entity_poly.pdbx_strand_id
1 'polypeptide(L)'
;MREQLASYRQSIDNIDAALVHMLAERFRCTKAVGVLKARHTLPPADPAREEYQIARLRRLAKDANLDPDFAEKFLNFIIKEVIRHHEDIAADLKV
;
A
#
# COMPACT_ATOMS: atom_id res chain seq x y z
N MET A 1 -15.49 4.13 -32.22
CA MET A 1 -14.79 3.00 -31.55
C MET A 1 -13.32 3.32 -31.24
N ARG A 2 -12.45 3.59 -32.24
CA ARG A 2 -11.02 3.87 -31.98
C ARG A 2 -10.79 5.10 -31.10
N GLU A 3 -11.50 6.20 -31.35
CA GLU A 3 -11.39 7.44 -30.56
C GLU A 3 -11.93 7.27 -29.14
N GLN A 4 -13.09 6.61 -28.97
CA GLN A 4 -13.65 6.29 -27.65
C GLN A 4 -12.70 5.41 -26.82
N LEU A 5 -12.11 4.39 -27.45
CA LEU A 5 -11.11 3.54 -26.80
C LEU A 5 -9.87 4.35 -26.38
N ALA A 6 -9.38 5.24 -27.25
CA ALA A 6 -8.26 6.11 -26.92
C ALA A 6 -8.58 7.04 -25.73
N SER A 7 -9.79 7.62 -25.70
CA SER A 7 -10.24 8.46 -24.59
C SER A 7 -10.30 7.71 -23.24
N TYR A 8 -10.82 6.47 -23.25
CA TYR A 8 -10.81 5.65 -22.03
C TYR A 8 -9.40 5.29 -21.57
N ARG A 9 -8.50 4.95 -22.50
CA ARG A 9 -7.10 4.65 -22.17
C ARG A 9 -6.38 5.85 -21.58
N GLN A 10 -6.59 7.04 -22.16
CA GLN A 10 -6.03 8.27 -21.59
C GLN A 10 -6.51 8.52 -20.15
N SER A 11 -7.76 8.17 -19.85
CA SER A 11 -8.31 8.28 -18.50
C SER A 11 -7.67 7.24 -17.55
N ILE A 12 -7.44 6.02 -18.02
CA ILE A 12 -6.73 4.97 -17.27
C ILE A 12 -5.29 5.41 -16.96
N ASP A 13 -4.55 5.91 -17.95
CA ASP A 13 -3.17 6.37 -17.77
C ASP A 13 -3.08 7.49 -16.72
N ASN A 14 -4.07 8.39 -16.69
CA ASN A 14 -4.15 9.46 -15.68
C ASN A 14 -4.42 8.90 -14.27
N ILE A 15 -5.29 7.88 -14.15
CA ILE A 15 -5.55 7.20 -12.89
C ILE A 15 -4.30 6.47 -12.41
N ASP A 16 -3.59 5.79 -13.29
CA ASP A 16 -2.37 5.06 -12.97
C ASP A 16 -1.27 6.00 -12.47
N ALA A 17 -1.11 7.17 -13.10
CA ALA A 17 -0.20 8.21 -12.61
C ALA A 17 -0.56 8.67 -11.18
N ALA A 18 -1.85 8.89 -10.91
CA ALA A 18 -2.32 9.26 -9.58
C ALA A 18 -2.07 8.13 -8.56
N LEU A 19 -2.30 6.87 -8.93
CA LEU A 19 -2.02 5.71 -8.08
C LEU A 19 -0.54 5.63 -7.70
N VAL A 20 0.37 5.86 -8.65
CA VAL A 20 1.82 5.88 -8.38
C VAL A 20 2.18 6.97 -7.38
N HIS A 21 1.66 8.20 -7.56
CA HIS A 21 1.92 9.29 -6.62
C HIS A 21 1.37 9.01 -5.22
N MET A 22 0.16 8.44 -5.12
CA MET A 22 -0.43 8.05 -3.83
C MET A 22 0.36 6.93 -3.14
N LEU A 23 0.86 5.96 -3.91
CA LEU A 23 1.73 4.91 -3.39
C LEU A 23 3.06 5.49 -2.89
N ALA A 24 3.69 6.40 -3.65
CA ALA A 24 4.93 7.05 -3.24
C ALA A 24 4.78 7.75 -1.88
N GLU A 25 3.69 8.51 -1.71
CA GLU A 25 3.40 9.17 -0.44
C GLU A 25 3.10 8.18 0.69
N ARG A 26 2.34 7.11 0.40
CA ARG A 26 2.10 6.02 1.37
C ARG A 26 3.42 5.39 1.81
N PHE A 27 4.34 5.10 0.88
CA PHE A 27 5.64 4.52 1.18
C PHE A 27 6.55 5.48 1.96
N ARG A 28 6.50 6.79 1.69
CA ARG A 28 7.19 7.81 2.50
C ARG A 28 6.76 7.72 3.96
N CYS A 29 5.46 7.66 4.21
CA CYS A 29 4.90 7.52 5.56
C CYS A 29 5.31 6.19 6.22
N THR A 30 5.21 5.06 5.50
CA THR A 30 5.59 3.77 6.08
C THR A 30 7.08 3.66 6.36
N LYS A 31 7.96 4.30 5.57
CA LYS A 31 9.39 4.39 5.89
C LYS A 31 9.63 5.14 7.19
N ALA A 32 8.94 6.27 7.41
CA ALA A 32 9.03 7.00 8.67
C ALA A 32 8.55 6.14 9.86
N VAL A 33 7.46 5.38 9.70
CA VAL A 33 7.01 4.40 10.69
C VAL A 33 8.07 3.31 10.93
N GLY A 34 8.75 2.83 9.88
CA GLY A 34 9.82 1.84 10.00
C GLY A 34 10.99 2.35 10.83
N VAL A 35 11.46 3.58 10.57
CA VAL A 35 12.50 4.24 11.39
C VAL A 35 12.06 4.38 12.84
N LEU A 36 10.80 4.80 13.07
CA LEU A 36 10.26 4.94 14.42
C LEU A 36 10.22 3.59 15.15
N LYS A 37 9.69 2.54 14.49
CA LYS A 37 9.63 1.18 15.03
C LYS A 37 11.04 0.67 15.39
N ALA A 38 11.99 0.82 14.47
CA ALA A 38 13.36 0.37 14.68
C ALA A 38 14.04 1.07 15.87
N ARG A 39 13.88 2.39 16.01
CA ARG A 39 14.41 3.17 17.15
C ARG A 39 13.85 2.75 18.51
N HIS A 40 12.62 2.23 18.53
CA HIS A 40 11.95 1.77 19.74
C HIS A 40 11.92 0.24 19.88
N THR A 41 12.71 -0.49 19.08
CA THR A 41 12.80 -1.96 19.11
C THR A 41 11.43 -2.64 18.92
N LEU A 42 10.55 -2.02 18.15
CA LEU A 42 9.25 -2.58 17.80
C LEU A 42 9.37 -3.47 16.56
N PRO A 43 8.57 -4.55 16.46
CA PRO A 43 8.63 -5.46 15.32
C PRO A 43 8.15 -4.79 14.02
N PRO A 44 8.79 -5.13 12.87
CA PRO A 44 8.34 -4.72 11.54
C PRO A 44 6.87 -5.05 11.25
N ALA A 45 6.48 -6.31 11.49
CA ALA A 45 5.11 -6.78 11.37
C ALA A 45 4.24 -6.38 12.56
N ASP A 46 2.95 -6.18 12.32
CA ASP A 46 1.95 -5.90 13.36
C ASP A 46 0.63 -6.56 12.96
N PRO A 47 0.39 -7.83 13.37
CA PRO A 47 -0.74 -8.61 12.92
C PRO A 47 -2.09 -7.93 13.19
N ALA A 48 -2.26 -7.32 14.36
CA ALA A 48 -3.48 -6.62 14.72
C ALA A 48 -3.73 -5.40 13.80
N ARG A 49 -2.67 -4.67 13.45
CA ARG A 49 -2.77 -3.56 12.50
C ARG A 49 -3.08 -4.04 11.09
N GLU A 50 -2.50 -5.16 10.67
CA GLU A 50 -2.71 -5.76 9.35
C GLU A 50 -4.17 -6.25 9.19
N GLU A 51 -4.69 -6.98 10.17
CA GLU A 51 -6.09 -7.43 10.21
C GLU A 51 -7.07 -6.26 10.13
N TYR A 52 -6.83 -5.18 10.88
CA TYR A 52 -7.66 -3.97 10.81
C TYR A 52 -7.63 -3.34 9.41
N GLN A 53 -6.45 -3.24 8.79
CA GLN A 53 -6.32 -2.65 7.46
C GLN A 53 -7.06 -3.48 6.41
N ILE A 54 -6.99 -4.81 6.48
CA ILE A 54 -7.73 -5.72 5.60
C ILE A 54 -9.23 -5.52 5.78
N ALA A 55 -9.74 -5.59 7.01
CA ALA A 55 -11.16 -5.42 7.28
C ALA A 55 -11.69 -4.03 6.86
N ARG A 56 -10.88 -2.98 7.02
CA ARG A 56 -11.24 -1.63 6.55
C ARG A 56 -11.24 -1.55 5.02
N LEU A 57 -10.23 -2.09 4.35
CA LEU A 57 -10.12 -2.01 2.90
C LEU A 57 -11.19 -2.85 2.19
N ARG A 58 -11.52 -4.04 2.71
CA ARG A 58 -12.64 -4.84 2.21
C ARG A 58 -13.96 -4.08 2.23
N ARG A 59 -14.22 -3.26 3.26
CA ARG A 59 -15.41 -2.39 3.32
C ARG A 59 -15.36 -1.30 2.25
N LEU A 60 -14.25 -0.57 2.15
CA LEU A 60 -14.09 0.47 1.13
C LEU A 60 -14.22 -0.08 -0.30
N ALA A 61 -13.72 -1.29 -0.54
CA ALA A 61 -13.87 -1.96 -1.83
C ALA A 61 -15.35 -2.21 -2.17
N LYS A 62 -16.14 -2.75 -1.22
CA LYS A 62 -17.59 -2.93 -1.40
C LYS A 62 -18.29 -1.60 -1.71
N ASP A 63 -17.99 -0.55 -0.93
CA ASP A 63 -18.61 0.76 -1.11
C ASP A 63 -18.29 1.39 -2.48
N ALA A 64 -17.12 1.05 -3.05
CA ALA A 64 -16.66 1.50 -4.35
C ALA A 64 -17.05 0.57 -5.52
N ASN A 65 -17.84 -0.49 -5.28
CA ASN A 65 -18.13 -1.55 -6.25
C ASN A 65 -16.88 -2.24 -6.83
N LEU A 66 -15.84 -2.40 -6.02
CA LEU A 66 -14.63 -3.16 -6.31
C LEU A 66 -14.66 -4.51 -5.59
N ASP A 67 -14.15 -5.57 -6.22
CA ASP A 67 -14.01 -6.89 -5.60
C ASP A 67 -13.17 -6.79 -4.30
N PRO A 68 -13.75 -7.13 -3.12
CA PRO A 68 -13.03 -7.09 -1.85
C PRO A 68 -11.83 -8.04 -1.80
N ASP A 69 -11.89 -9.17 -2.52
CA ASP A 69 -10.80 -10.14 -2.53
C ASP A 69 -9.62 -9.64 -3.36
N PHE A 70 -9.89 -8.93 -4.46
CA PHE A 70 -8.87 -8.19 -5.19
C PHE A 70 -8.23 -7.09 -4.33
N ALA A 71 -9.03 -6.29 -3.64
CA ALA A 71 -8.52 -5.21 -2.78
C ALA A 71 -7.62 -5.76 -1.66
N GLU A 72 -8.01 -6.87 -1.04
CA GLU A 72 -7.20 -7.56 -0.04
C GLU A 72 -5.88 -8.08 -0.63
N LYS A 73 -5.90 -8.75 -1.79
CA LYS A 73 -4.68 -9.19 -2.47
C LYS A 73 -3.72 -8.04 -2.75
N PHE A 74 -4.24 -6.92 -3.23
CA PHE A 74 -3.44 -5.71 -3.47
C PHE A 74 -2.83 -5.18 -2.17
N LEU A 75 -3.61 -5.08 -1.10
CA LEU A 75 -3.10 -4.63 0.20
C LEU A 75 -2.03 -5.57 0.77
N ASN A 76 -2.23 -6.88 0.67
CA ASN A 76 -1.27 -7.87 1.13
C ASN A 76 0.05 -7.76 0.36
N PHE A 77 0.00 -7.49 -0.95
CA PHE A 77 1.20 -7.20 -1.74
C PHE A 77 1.94 -5.95 -1.20
N ILE A 78 1.22 -4.86 -0.95
CA ILE A 78 1.82 -3.63 -0.42
C ILE A 78 2.37 -3.82 1.01
N ILE A 79 1.67 -4.55 1.88
CA ILE A 79 2.11 -4.81 3.26
C ILE A 79 3.42 -5.60 3.28
N LYS A 80 3.56 -6.64 2.44
CA LYS A 80 4.80 -7.41 2.32
C LYS A 80 6.00 -6.51 2.00
N GLU A 81 5.82 -5.60 1.05
CA GLU A 81 6.87 -4.65 0.66
C GLU A 81 7.19 -3.63 1.77
N VAL A 82 6.20 -3.23 2.56
CA VAL A 82 6.41 -2.36 3.72
C VAL A 82 7.21 -3.09 4.82
N ILE A 83 6.86 -4.34 5.12
CA ILE A 83 7.57 -5.15 6.13
C ILE A 83 9.03 -5.33 5.73
N ARG A 84 9.30 -5.67 4.46
CA ARG A 84 10.66 -5.78 3.93
C ARG A 84 11.46 -4.49 4.17
N HIS A 85 10.89 -3.33 3.85
CA HIS A 85 11.56 -2.04 4.12
C HIS A 85 11.80 -1.78 5.61
N HIS A 86 10.91 -2.23 6.49
CA HIS A 86 11.10 -2.07 7.94
C HIS A 86 12.22 -2.97 8.45
N GLU A 87 12.34 -4.18 7.94
CA GLU A 87 13.45 -5.09 8.22
C GLU A 87 14.79 -4.49 7.77
N ASP A 88 14.86 -3.97 6.54
CA ASP A 88 16.05 -3.29 6.00
C ASP A 88 16.47 -2.11 6.89
N ILE A 89 15.53 -1.22 7.23
CA ILE A 89 15.79 -0.06 8.11
C ILE A 89 16.29 -0.50 9.51
N ALA A 90 15.70 -1.57 10.06
CA ALA A 90 16.11 -2.08 11.37
C ALA A 90 17.49 -2.74 11.34
N ALA A 91 17.90 -3.31 10.19
CA ALA A 91 19.25 -3.82 9.99
C ALA A 91 20.28 -2.68 9.88
N ASP A 92 19.98 -1.65 9.09
CA ASP A 92 20.86 -0.50 8.86
C ASP A 92 21.15 0.29 10.15
N LEU A 93 20.18 0.41 11.06
CA LEU A 93 20.35 1.12 12.35
C LEU A 93 21.13 0.33 13.41
N LYS A 94 21.38 -0.96 13.19
CA LYS A 94 22.16 -1.82 14.11
C LYS A 94 23.66 -1.85 13.77
N VAL A 95 24.05 -1.26 12.63
CA VAL A 95 25.44 -1.06 12.20
C VAL A 95 25.95 0.27 12.75
#